data_AF-A0A2E7Y515-F1
#
_entry.id   AF-A0A2E7Y515-F1
#
_cell.length_a   1.000
_cell.length_b   1.000
_cell.length_c   1.000
_cell.angle_alpha   90.00
_cell.angle_beta   90.00
_cell.angle_gamma   90.00
#
_symmetry.space_group_name_H-M   'P 1'
#
loop_
_entity.id
_entity.type
_entity.pdbx_description
1 polymer ?
#
loop_
_entity_poly.entity_id
_entity_poly.type
_entity_poly.pdbx_seq_one_letter_code
_entity_poly.pdbx_strand_id
1 'polypeptide(L)'
;MFNRTTYAAAAAAILAVSTSVALADTDASTLDWPVGNHAWIGLNTGNLDNDIKEQHVLFDDIVAIDNAAWIRLHFGATKLDRDSFIRVTSLRDGEVQELDANTLSLWKSSSAYFNGNAVRVELIAGGLTNNTMSIE
;
A
#
# COMPACT_ATOMS: atom_id res chain seq x y z
N MET A 1 -59.01 -27.13 49.42
CA MET A 1 -59.23 -26.11 50.45
C MET A 1 -58.80 -24.78 49.86
N PHE A 2 -59.78 -23.98 49.46
CA PHE A 2 -59.58 -22.70 48.78
C PHE A 2 -59.05 -21.66 49.76
N ASN A 3 -58.15 -20.78 49.31
CA ASN A 3 -58.22 -19.40 49.77
C ASN A 3 -57.73 -18.44 48.69
N ARG A 4 -58.66 -17.58 48.26
CA ARG A 4 -58.43 -16.41 47.42
C ARG A 4 -58.09 -15.25 48.33
N THR A 5 -57.13 -14.40 47.97
CA THR A 5 -57.19 -13.00 48.36
C THR A 5 -56.56 -12.13 47.28
N THR A 6 -57.41 -11.34 46.66
CA THR A 6 -57.10 -10.28 45.70
C THR A 6 -56.64 -9.05 46.48
N TYR A 7 -55.56 -8.39 46.07
CA TYR A 7 -55.27 -6.99 46.45
C TYR A 7 -54.89 -6.19 45.20
N ALA A 8 -55.48 -5.00 45.14
CA ALA A 8 -55.49 -4.09 44.02
C ALA A 8 -54.21 -3.22 43.93
N ALA A 9 -53.92 -2.85 42.68
CA ALA A 9 -53.30 -1.61 42.20
C ALA A 9 -52.29 -0.84 43.09
N ALA A 10 -51.06 -0.73 42.58
CA ALA A 10 -50.31 0.51 42.64
C ALA A 10 -49.41 0.60 41.39
N ALA A 11 -49.78 1.48 40.46
CA ALA A 11 -48.92 1.87 39.34
C ALA A 11 -47.82 2.79 39.89
N ALA A 12 -46.58 2.30 39.92
CA ALA A 12 -45.41 3.13 40.18
C ALA A 12 -44.72 3.38 38.84
N ALA A 13 -44.93 4.57 38.28
CA ALA A 13 -44.14 5.07 37.17
C ALA A 13 -42.72 5.36 37.67
N ILE A 14 -41.76 4.50 37.32
CA ILE A 14 -40.34 4.77 37.56
C ILE A 14 -39.87 5.69 36.44
N LEU A 15 -39.66 6.96 36.77
CA LEU A 15 -39.03 7.94 35.90
C LEU A 15 -37.55 7.55 35.76
N ALA A 16 -37.16 7.02 34.60
CA ALA A 16 -35.75 6.77 34.31
C ALA A 16 -35.03 8.10 34.10
N VAL A 17 -34.17 8.49 35.04
CA VAL A 17 -33.20 9.57 34.82
C VAL A 17 -32.01 8.94 34.10
N SER A 18 -31.98 9.04 32.78
CA SER A 18 -30.78 8.75 31.99
C SER A 18 -29.88 9.98 32.02
N THR A 19 -28.88 10.00 32.90
CA THR A 19 -27.76 10.95 32.78
C THR A 19 -26.87 10.48 31.63
N SER A 20 -27.01 11.10 30.47
CA SER A 20 -26.06 10.93 29.37
C SER A 20 -24.75 11.60 29.78
N VAL A 21 -23.77 10.82 30.25
CA VAL A 21 -22.38 11.27 30.29
C VAL A 21 -21.90 11.27 28.85
N ALA A 22 -21.87 12.44 28.21
CA ALA A 22 -21.14 12.62 26.98
C ALA A 22 -19.65 12.46 27.33
N LEU A 23 -19.04 11.35 26.91
CA LEU A 23 -17.59 11.28 26.81
C LEU A 23 -17.22 12.31 25.76
N ALA A 24 -16.60 13.41 26.19
CA ALA A 24 -15.97 14.34 25.28
C ALA A 24 -14.83 13.58 24.60
N ASP A 25 -15.13 13.05 23.42
CA ASP A 25 -14.13 12.48 22.53
C ASP A 25 -13.19 13.62 22.15
N THR A 26 -12.05 13.67 22.82
CA THR A 26 -11.01 14.66 22.55
C THR A 26 -10.10 14.10 21.46
N ASP A 27 -10.71 13.69 20.35
CA ASP A 27 -10.00 13.47 19.09
C ASP A 27 -9.67 14.85 18.52
N ALA A 28 -8.68 15.49 19.15
CA ALA A 28 -7.94 16.56 18.54
C ALA A 28 -7.25 15.95 17.32
N SER A 29 -7.90 16.05 16.16
CA SER A 29 -7.28 15.79 14.87
C SER A 29 -6.17 16.83 14.72
N THR A 30 -4.97 16.51 15.21
CA THR A 30 -3.77 17.21 14.78
C THR A 30 -3.70 16.90 13.29
N LEU A 31 -3.72 17.95 12.48
CA LEU A 31 -3.53 17.84 11.04
C LEU A 31 -2.05 17.48 10.81
N ASP A 32 -1.64 16.30 11.27
CA ASP A 32 -0.36 15.70 10.96
C ASP A 32 -0.50 15.23 9.51
N TRP A 33 -0.10 16.10 8.60
CA TRP A 33 0.10 15.70 7.21
C TRP A 33 0.99 14.45 7.23
N PRO A 34 0.58 13.35 6.57
CA PRO A 34 1.40 12.15 6.56
C PRO A 34 2.77 12.51 5.99
N VAL A 35 3.78 12.49 6.86
CA VAL A 35 5.17 12.66 6.47
C VAL A 35 5.66 11.32 5.91
N GLY A 36 6.46 11.39 4.85
CA GLY A 36 7.08 10.20 4.29
C GLY A 36 8.07 9.59 5.27
N ASN A 37 7.96 8.27 5.49
CA ASN A 37 8.98 7.47 6.15
C ASN A 37 9.67 6.59 5.11
N HIS A 38 10.97 6.36 5.29
CA HIS A 38 11.72 5.40 4.49
C HIS A 38 11.67 4.01 5.14
N ALA A 39 11.36 3.00 4.34
CA ALA A 39 11.42 1.60 4.73
C ALA A 39 12.38 0.86 3.81
N TRP A 40 13.40 0.22 4.38
CA TRP A 40 14.36 -0.55 3.63
C TRP A 40 13.75 -1.90 3.23
N ILE A 41 13.67 -2.17 1.92
CA ILE A 41 13.24 -3.48 1.39
C ILE A 41 14.45 -4.38 1.11
N GLY A 42 15.57 -3.82 0.64
CA GLY A 42 16.79 -4.58 0.33
C GLY A 42 16.62 -5.59 -0.80
N LEU A 43 15.84 -5.26 -1.82
CA LEU A 43 15.61 -6.12 -2.96
C LEU A 43 16.75 -5.98 -3.96
N ASN A 44 17.29 -7.10 -4.42
CA ASN A 44 18.26 -7.15 -5.52
C ASN A 44 18.02 -8.42 -6.33
N THR A 45 17.79 -8.26 -7.64
CA THR A 45 17.49 -9.39 -8.52
C THR A 45 18.72 -10.19 -8.93
N GLY A 46 19.92 -9.65 -8.76
CA GLY A 46 21.09 -10.10 -9.51
C GLY A 46 20.91 -9.90 -11.02
N ASN A 47 21.64 -10.68 -11.81
CA ASN A 47 21.52 -10.67 -13.26
C ASN A 47 20.27 -11.39 -13.72
N LEU A 48 19.51 -10.73 -14.61
CA LEU A 48 18.34 -11.25 -15.29
C LEU A 48 18.60 -11.24 -16.80
N ASP A 49 18.79 -12.42 -17.36
CA ASP A 49 19.07 -12.62 -18.79
C ASP A 49 17.77 -12.97 -19.54
N ASN A 50 17.52 -12.27 -20.65
CA ASN A 50 16.50 -12.64 -21.61
C ASN A 50 17.17 -13.22 -22.86
N ASP A 51 17.25 -14.55 -22.94
CA ASP A 51 17.92 -15.27 -24.03
C ASP A 51 17.03 -15.48 -25.28
N ILE A 52 15.79 -15.00 -25.27
CA ILE A 52 14.90 -15.04 -26.44
C ILE A 52 14.85 -13.68 -27.14
N LYS A 53 14.37 -13.65 -28.39
CA LYS A 53 14.33 -12.42 -29.21
C LYS A 53 13.18 -11.51 -28.83
N GLU A 54 12.17 -12.07 -28.19
CA GLU A 54 10.97 -11.39 -27.75
C GLU A 54 11.17 -10.78 -26.36
N GLN A 55 10.38 -9.76 -26.07
CA GLN A 55 10.32 -9.17 -24.75
C GLN A 55 9.66 -10.15 -23.76
N HIS A 56 10.19 -10.23 -22.54
CA HIS A 56 9.72 -11.16 -21.51
C HIS A 56 9.75 -10.54 -20.11
N VAL A 57 8.81 -10.91 -19.25
CA VAL A 57 8.82 -10.52 -17.83
C VAL A 57 9.80 -11.44 -17.09
N LEU A 58 10.89 -10.89 -16.56
CA LEU A 58 11.91 -11.68 -15.84
C LEU A 58 11.83 -11.55 -14.32
N PHE A 59 11.15 -10.52 -13.84
CA PHE A 59 10.87 -10.31 -12.43
C PHE A 59 9.45 -9.82 -12.26
N ASP A 60 8.78 -10.29 -11.22
CA ASP A 60 7.41 -9.95 -10.87
C ASP A 60 7.21 -10.26 -9.38
N ASP A 61 7.07 -9.21 -8.57
CA ASP A 61 6.82 -9.33 -7.14
C ASP A 61 6.01 -8.15 -6.59
N ILE A 62 5.50 -8.30 -5.38
CA ILE A 62 4.72 -7.28 -4.68
C ILE A 62 5.58 -6.65 -3.58
N VAL A 63 5.75 -5.34 -3.65
CA VAL A 63 6.31 -4.54 -2.55
C VAL A 63 5.15 -3.96 -1.75
N ALA A 64 5.08 -4.31 -0.47
CA ALA A 64 4.02 -3.86 0.42
C ALA A 64 4.59 -3.35 1.75
N ILE A 65 3.99 -2.29 2.28
CA ILE A 65 4.28 -1.72 3.60
C ILE A 65 2.95 -1.54 4.32
N ASP A 66 2.75 -2.25 5.43
CA ASP A 66 1.51 -2.17 6.19
C ASP A 66 1.16 -0.74 6.61
N ASN A 67 -0.12 -0.40 6.48
CA ASN A 67 -0.69 0.90 6.83
C ASN A 67 -0.11 2.12 6.07
N ALA A 68 0.63 1.92 4.98
CA ALA A 68 1.08 3.02 4.14
C ALA A 68 -0.09 3.61 3.32
N ALA A 69 -0.24 4.93 3.38
CA ALA A 69 -1.23 5.65 2.55
C ALA A 69 -0.78 5.75 1.08
N TRP A 70 0.53 5.71 0.84
CA TRP A 70 1.17 5.76 -0.46
C TRP A 70 2.55 5.10 -0.40
N ILE A 71 3.05 4.69 -1.57
CA ILE A 71 4.40 4.15 -1.74
C ILE A 71 5.13 4.92 -2.84
N ARG A 72 6.42 5.17 -2.62
CA ARG A 72 7.36 5.60 -3.65
C ARG A 72 8.59 4.72 -3.58
N LEU A 73 8.93 4.07 -4.69
CA LEU A 73 10.10 3.21 -4.77
C LEU A 73 11.34 4.05 -5.08
N HIS A 74 12.43 3.69 -4.42
CA HIS A 74 13.77 4.18 -4.71
C HIS A 74 14.59 3.02 -5.26
N PHE A 75 15.14 3.21 -6.45
CA PHE A 75 15.92 2.20 -7.13
C PHE A 75 17.40 2.44 -6.87
N GLY A 76 18.12 1.38 -6.51
CA GLY A 76 19.55 1.41 -6.31
C GLY A 76 20.31 1.25 -7.63
N ALA A 77 21.40 0.49 -7.60
CA ALA A 77 22.15 0.11 -8.80
C ALA A 77 21.28 -0.76 -9.73
N THR A 78 20.69 -0.10 -10.73
CA THR A 78 19.78 -0.70 -11.72
C THR A 78 20.35 -0.51 -13.12
N LYS A 79 20.44 -1.59 -13.88
CA LYS A 79 20.89 -1.60 -15.28
C LYS A 79 19.74 -2.15 -16.13
N LEU A 80 19.25 -1.32 -17.05
CA LEU A 80 18.26 -1.73 -18.03
C LEU A 80 18.87 -1.59 -19.43
N ASP A 81 18.96 -2.70 -20.14
CA ASP A 81 19.37 -2.74 -21.53
C ASP A 81 18.22 -2.29 -22.46
N ARG A 82 18.51 -2.20 -23.77
CA ARG A 82 17.53 -1.77 -24.78
C ARG A 82 16.18 -2.48 -24.66
N ASP A 83 15.11 -1.74 -24.91
CA ASP A 83 13.73 -2.23 -24.89
C ASP A 83 13.30 -2.87 -23.55
N SER A 84 14.08 -2.64 -22.48
CA SER A 84 13.78 -3.11 -21.11
C SER A 84 13.30 -1.96 -20.25
N PHE A 85 12.33 -2.23 -19.39
CA PHE A 85 11.77 -1.25 -18.47
C PHE A 85 11.23 -1.91 -17.19
N ILE A 86 11.16 -1.12 -16.13
CA ILE A 86 10.47 -1.50 -14.90
C ILE A 86 9.04 -0.99 -15.02
N ARG A 87 8.06 -1.85 -14.74
CA ARG A 87 6.67 -1.43 -14.56
C ARG A 87 6.33 -1.48 -13.09
N VAL A 88 5.78 -0.38 -12.58
CA VAL A 88 5.22 -0.30 -11.24
C VAL A 88 3.72 -0.09 -11.37
N THR A 89 2.93 -0.95 -10.74
CA THR A 89 1.47 -0.86 -10.75
C THR A 89 0.94 -0.79 -9.32
N SER A 90 0.16 0.24 -9.02
CA SER A 90 -0.58 0.33 -7.76
C SER A 90 -1.61 -0.78 -7.66
N LEU A 91 -1.58 -1.55 -6.58
CA LEU A 91 -2.60 -2.56 -6.33
C LEU A 91 -3.91 -1.98 -5.80
N ARG A 92 -3.92 -0.69 -5.42
CA ARG A 92 -5.11 -0.03 -4.89
C ARG A 92 -6.02 0.50 -5.98
N ASP A 93 -5.45 1.18 -6.97
CA ASP A 93 -6.19 1.89 -8.02
C ASP A 93 -5.75 1.53 -9.44
N GLY A 94 -4.76 0.66 -9.61
CA GLY A 94 -4.32 0.18 -10.92
C GLY A 94 -3.49 1.18 -11.72
N GLU A 95 -3.11 2.32 -11.14
CA GLU A 95 -2.22 3.29 -11.78
C GLU A 95 -0.87 2.67 -12.10
N VAL A 96 -0.31 3.04 -13.26
CA VAL A 96 0.90 2.43 -13.81
C VAL A 96 1.96 3.49 -14.14
N GLN A 97 3.20 3.19 -13.81
CA GLN A 97 4.37 3.88 -14.33
C GLN A 97 5.33 2.88 -14.97
N GLU A 98 5.83 3.20 -16.16
CA GLU A 98 6.92 2.46 -16.81
C GLU A 98 8.18 3.32 -16.81
N LEU A 99 9.31 2.69 -16.49
CA LEU A 99 10.61 3.33 -16.31
C LEU A 99 11.70 2.53 -17.04
N ASP A 100 12.11 3.01 -18.20
CA ASP A 100 13.33 2.59 -18.88
C ASP A 100 14.58 3.26 -18.27
N ALA A 101 15.78 2.98 -18.82
CA ALA A 101 17.03 3.56 -18.32
C ALA A 101 17.03 5.11 -18.33
N ASN A 102 16.45 5.72 -19.38
CA ASN A 102 16.44 7.19 -19.54
C ASN A 102 15.48 7.85 -18.55
N THR A 103 14.29 7.28 -18.41
CA THR A 103 13.25 7.78 -17.50
C THR A 103 13.61 7.50 -16.04
N LEU A 104 14.26 6.37 -15.70
CA LEU A 104 14.88 6.19 -14.37
C LEU A 104 15.83 7.33 -14.05
N SER A 105 16.74 7.68 -14.96
CA SER A 105 17.68 8.78 -14.76
C SER A 105 16.95 10.12 -14.60
N LEU A 106 15.94 10.39 -15.41
CA LEU A 106 15.14 11.62 -15.34
C LEU A 106 14.45 11.76 -13.98
N TRP A 107 13.94 10.65 -13.44
CA TRP A 107 13.26 10.58 -12.15
C TRP A 107 14.22 10.35 -10.98
N LYS A 108 15.54 10.47 -11.20
CA LYS A 108 16.59 10.31 -10.19
C LYS A 108 16.47 8.97 -9.44
N SER A 109 16.29 7.90 -10.20
CA SER A 109 16.13 6.53 -9.70
C SER A 109 14.98 6.39 -8.70
N SER A 110 13.83 7.02 -8.98
CA SER A 110 12.64 6.87 -8.15
C SER A 110 11.39 6.73 -8.98
N SER A 111 10.36 6.12 -8.42
CA SER A 111 9.02 6.11 -9.01
C SER A 111 8.25 7.41 -8.70
N ALA A 112 7.07 7.53 -9.29
CA ALA A 112 6.00 8.39 -8.80
C ALA A 112 5.50 7.88 -7.42
N TYR A 113 4.65 8.68 -6.78
CA TYR A 113 3.90 8.25 -5.62
C TYR A 113 2.67 7.45 -6.08
N PHE A 114 2.53 6.23 -5.58
CA PHE A 114 1.39 5.35 -5.82
C PHE A 114 0.50 5.31 -4.59
N ASN A 115 -0.82 5.33 -4.79
CA ASN A 115 -1.76 5.29 -3.67
C ASN A 115 -1.85 3.88 -3.07
N GLY A 116 -2.01 3.83 -1.75
CA GLY A 116 -2.15 2.59 -1.01
C GLY A 116 -0.83 1.98 -0.57
N ASN A 117 -0.96 0.78 -0.02
CA ASN A 117 0.06 0.13 0.78
C ASN A 117 0.82 -0.97 0.02
N ALA A 118 0.55 -1.15 -1.28
CA ALA A 118 1.18 -2.18 -2.09
C ALA A 118 1.27 -1.80 -3.56
N VAL A 119 2.40 -2.13 -4.18
CA VAL A 119 2.65 -2.01 -5.61
C VAL A 119 3.18 -3.33 -6.14
N ARG A 120 2.77 -3.71 -7.34
CA ARG A 120 3.42 -4.77 -8.12
C ARG A 120 4.58 -4.16 -8.90
N VAL A 121 5.72 -4.81 -8.87
CA VAL A 121 6.93 -4.40 -9.57
C VAL A 121 7.33 -5.50 -10.53
N GLU A 122 7.38 -5.15 -11.81
CA GLU A 122 7.80 -6.05 -12.88
C GLU A 122 9.07 -5.51 -13.54
N LEU A 123 10.02 -6.39 -13.86
CA LEU A 123 11.09 -6.08 -14.81
C LEU A 123 10.76 -6.77 -16.13
N ILE A 124 10.49 -5.96 -17.14
CA ILE A 124 10.21 -6.41 -18.49
C ILE A 124 11.51 -6.24 -19.28
N ALA A 125 12.13 -7.35 -19.66
CA ALA A 125 13.40 -7.37 -20.37
C ALA A 125 13.18 -7.43 -21.89
N GLY A 126 13.84 -6.55 -22.63
CA GLY A 126 13.95 -6.63 -24.08
C GLY A 126 14.63 -7.93 -24.52
N GLY A 127 14.43 -8.35 -25.77
CA GLY A 127 15.00 -9.61 -26.26
C GLY A 127 16.52 -9.56 -26.42
N LEU A 128 17.19 -10.64 -26.03
CA LEU A 128 18.65 -10.81 -26.04
C LEU A 128 19.35 -9.74 -25.19
N THR A 129 18.93 -9.58 -23.93
CA THR A 129 19.44 -8.54 -23.02
C THR A 129 19.80 -9.09 -21.65
N ASN A 130 20.59 -8.32 -20.90
CA ASN A 130 20.97 -8.59 -19.52
C ASN A 130 20.64 -7.39 -18.63
N ASN A 131 19.87 -7.60 -17.57
CA ASN A 131 19.35 -6.53 -16.72
C ASN A 131 19.63 -6.81 -15.25
N THR A 132 19.65 -5.76 -14.43
CA THR A 132 19.71 -5.86 -12.97
C THR A 132 18.79 -4.81 -12.36
N MET A 133 18.12 -5.13 -11.26
CA MET A 133 17.30 -4.18 -10.50
C MET A 133 17.57 -4.32 -9.00
N SER A 134 17.61 -3.17 -8.32
CA SER A 134 17.61 -3.12 -6.86
C SER A 134 16.68 -2.04 -6.32
N ILE A 135 16.14 -2.25 -5.13
CA ILE A 135 15.26 -1.33 -4.42
C ILE A 135 15.79 -1.16 -2.98
N GLU A 136 15.98 0.10 -2.58
CA GLU A 136 16.60 0.53 -1.31
C GLU A 136 15.74 1.48 -0.49
#